data_AF-H6RMH5-F1
#
_entry.id   AF-H6RMH5-F1
#
_cell.length_a   1.000
_cell.length_b   1.000
_cell.length_c   1.000
_cell.angle_alpha   90.00
_cell.angle_beta   90.00
_cell.angle_gamma   90.00
#
_symmetry.space_group_name_H-M   'P 1'
#
loop_
_entity.id
_entity.type
_entity.pdbx_description
1 polymer ?
#
loop_
_entity_poly.entity_id
_entity_poly.type
_entity_poly.pdbx_seq_one_letter_code
_entity_poly.pdbx_strand_id
1 'polypeptide(L)'
;MPDKPLPDVIAPGLDVLFCGINPSLMSAEIGHHFARPGNRFWPAIHLAGLTPRRLQPVEDRQLLRYGLGVTNVVDRPTRTAAELSGDELRAGAEALERLVARYRPRVLAVLGITAWREGFGRPKALIGRQPERVGGADTWVVPNPSGLNAHFQLPDLARVYGQLRPDAAARTGC
;
A
#
# COMPACT_ATOMS: atom_id res chain seq x y z
N MET A 1 11.38 2.19 16.68
CA MET A 1 10.20 2.98 16.29
C MET A 1 9.16 2.76 17.38
N PRO A 2 8.38 3.77 17.80
CA PRO A 2 7.30 3.50 18.76
C PRO A 2 6.43 2.35 18.23
N ASP A 3 5.85 1.57 19.14
CA ASP A 3 5.04 0.41 18.78
C ASP A 3 3.85 0.87 17.93
N LYS A 4 3.96 0.70 16.61
CA LYS A 4 2.85 0.95 15.70
C LYS A 4 1.69 0.02 16.11
N PRO A 5 0.45 0.51 16.18
CA PRO A 5 -0.72 -0.33 16.45
C PRO A 5 -0.83 -1.50 15.47
N LEU A 6 -0.33 -1.32 14.24
CA LEU A 6 -0.15 -2.38 13.28
C LEU A 6 1.27 -2.30 12.70
N PRO A 7 2.16 -3.27 13.01
CA PRO A 7 3.52 -3.28 12.48
C PRO A 7 3.57 -3.37 10.95
N ASP A 8 4.54 -2.69 10.35
CA ASP A 8 4.80 -2.80 8.91
C ASP A 8 5.31 -4.20 8.54
N VAL A 9 4.86 -4.71 7.40
CA VAL A 9 5.46 -5.88 6.75
C VAL A 9 6.43 -5.35 5.70
N ILE A 10 7.70 -5.22 6.06
CA ILE A 10 8.69 -4.55 5.23
C ILE A 10 10.08 -5.21 5.31
N ALA A 11 10.81 -5.17 4.20
CA ALA A 11 12.21 -5.58 4.09
C ALA A 11 12.92 -4.70 3.04
N PRO A 12 14.26 -4.67 3.01
CA PRO A 12 14.98 -3.98 1.95
C PRO A 12 14.75 -4.62 0.57
N GLY A 13 14.75 -3.81 -0.50
CA GLY A 13 14.79 -4.31 -1.88
C GLY A 13 13.53 -5.02 -2.37
N LEU A 14 12.36 -4.71 -1.79
CA LEU A 14 11.08 -5.23 -2.28
C LEU A 14 10.78 -4.77 -3.71
N ASP A 15 10.11 -5.60 -4.49
CA ASP A 15 9.57 -5.21 -5.79
C ASP A 15 8.46 -4.17 -5.63
N VAL A 16 7.53 -4.42 -4.68
CA VAL A 16 6.39 -3.52 -4.42
C VAL A 16 6.16 -3.37 -2.92
N LEU A 17 6.17 -2.12 -2.44
CA LEU A 17 5.64 -1.76 -1.12
C LEU A 17 4.24 -1.16 -1.30
N PHE A 18 3.21 -1.88 -0.85
CA PHE A 18 1.86 -1.34 -0.78
C PHE A 18 1.71 -0.44 0.43
N CYS A 19 1.06 0.70 0.25
CA CYS A 19 0.77 1.64 1.32
C CYS A 19 -0.74 1.87 1.42
N GLY A 20 -1.36 1.34 2.47
CA GLY A 20 -2.73 1.70 2.85
C GLY A 20 -2.80 3.14 3.36
N ILE A 21 -4.02 3.62 3.61
CA ILE A 21 -4.22 4.95 4.20
C ILE A 21 -3.90 4.87 5.70
N ASN A 22 -4.64 4.03 6.42
CA ASN A 22 -4.46 3.74 7.83
C ASN A 22 -5.12 2.39 8.17
N PRO A 23 -4.77 1.75 9.30
CA PRO A 23 -5.39 0.49 9.68
C PRO A 23 -6.86 0.68 10.07
N SER A 24 -7.70 -0.28 9.69
CA SER A 24 -9.03 -0.39 10.31
C SER A 24 -8.89 -0.82 11.77
N LEU A 25 -9.89 -0.51 12.62
CA LEU A 25 -9.92 -0.96 14.01
C LEU A 25 -9.65 -2.48 14.13
N MET A 26 -10.29 -3.30 13.30
CA MET A 26 -10.09 -4.75 13.29
C MET A 26 -8.66 -5.14 12.90
N SER A 27 -8.08 -4.51 11.87
CA SER A 27 -6.70 -4.80 11.47
C SER A 27 -5.70 -4.48 12.57
N ALA A 28 -5.92 -3.39 13.30
CA ALA A 28 -5.08 -3.04 14.45
C ALA A 28 -5.30 -4.02 15.62
N GLU A 29 -6.53 -4.39 15.90
CA GLU A 29 -6.89 -5.33 16.98
C GLU A 29 -6.26 -6.72 16.78
N ILE A 30 -6.35 -7.27 15.55
CA ILE A 30 -5.81 -8.61 15.28
C ILE A 30 -4.36 -8.60 14.81
N GLY A 31 -3.77 -7.43 14.61
CA GLY A 31 -2.37 -7.28 14.18
C GLY A 31 -2.08 -7.70 12.73
N HIS A 32 -3.08 -7.66 11.83
CA HIS A 32 -2.92 -8.08 10.44
C HIS A 32 -3.51 -7.11 9.41
N HIS A 33 -2.77 -6.91 8.32
CA HIS A 33 -3.12 -5.96 7.27
C HIS A 33 -4.37 -6.39 6.48
N PHE A 34 -5.24 -5.42 6.19
CA PHE A 34 -6.45 -5.60 5.37
C PHE A 34 -7.36 -6.75 5.84
N ALA A 35 -7.54 -6.90 7.14
CA ALA A 35 -8.25 -8.02 7.74
C ALA A 35 -9.78 -7.90 7.73
N ARG A 36 -10.31 -6.68 7.60
CA ARG A 36 -11.75 -6.42 7.62
C ARG A 36 -12.47 -7.23 6.52
N PRO A 37 -13.56 -7.95 6.86
CA PRO A 37 -14.42 -8.59 5.86
C PRO A 37 -14.86 -7.61 4.76
N GLY A 38 -14.82 -8.09 3.51
CA GLY A 38 -15.12 -7.28 2.33
C GLY A 38 -13.94 -6.42 1.83
N ASN A 39 -12.81 -6.37 2.53
CA ASN A 39 -11.58 -5.84 1.93
C ASN A 39 -11.07 -6.78 0.83
N ARG A 40 -10.75 -6.22 -0.33
CA ARG A 40 -10.40 -6.97 -1.54
C ARG A 40 -8.90 -7.02 -1.83
N PHE A 41 -8.04 -6.58 -0.91
CA PHE A 41 -6.59 -6.55 -1.12
C PHE A 41 -6.03 -7.94 -1.45
N TRP A 42 -6.26 -8.90 -0.55
CA TRP A 42 -5.78 -10.28 -0.70
C TRP A 42 -6.26 -10.99 -1.98
N PRO A 43 -7.56 -10.98 -2.33
CA PRO A 43 -7.99 -11.53 -3.61
C PRO A 43 -7.48 -10.73 -4.80
N ALA A 44 -7.32 -9.41 -4.70
CA ALA A 44 -6.83 -8.58 -5.82
C ALA A 44 -5.37 -8.86 -6.15
N ILE A 45 -4.47 -8.95 -5.16
CA ILE A 45 -3.06 -9.25 -5.41
C ILE A 45 -2.85 -10.68 -5.92
N HIS A 46 -3.70 -11.62 -5.52
CA HIS A 46 -3.67 -12.97 -6.06
C HIS A 46 -4.14 -13.00 -7.51
N LEU A 47 -5.30 -12.39 -7.80
CA LEU A 47 -5.85 -12.32 -9.16
C LEU A 47 -4.93 -11.53 -10.12
N ALA A 48 -4.17 -10.56 -9.58
CA ALA A 48 -3.13 -9.83 -10.30
C ALA A 48 -1.87 -10.66 -10.61
N GLY A 49 -1.78 -11.91 -10.13
CA GLY A 49 -0.60 -12.76 -10.30
C GLY A 49 0.58 -12.36 -9.43
N LEU A 50 0.39 -11.47 -8.44
CA LEU A 50 1.47 -11.03 -7.55
C LEU A 50 1.84 -12.10 -6.51
N THR A 51 0.90 -12.98 -6.20
CA THR A 51 1.07 -14.14 -5.31
C THR A 51 0.50 -15.41 -5.96
N PRO A 52 1.15 -16.58 -5.78
CA PRO A 52 0.76 -17.82 -6.47
C PRO A 52 -0.56 -18.42 -5.97
N ARG A 53 -0.98 -18.03 -4.76
CA ARG A 53 -2.26 -18.40 -4.14
C ARG A 53 -2.80 -17.21 -3.37
N ARG A 54 -4.09 -17.23 -3.06
CA ARG A 54 -4.70 -16.26 -2.15
C ARG A 54 -4.19 -16.48 -0.72
N LEU A 55 -3.41 -15.52 -0.22
CA LEU A 55 -3.03 -15.45 1.19
C LEU A 55 -4.20 -14.96 2.05
N GLN A 56 -4.22 -15.37 3.32
CA GLN A 56 -5.09 -14.82 4.35
C GLN A 56 -4.38 -13.65 5.08
N PRO A 57 -5.13 -12.74 5.75
CA PRO A 57 -4.53 -11.65 6.53
C PRO A 57 -3.45 -12.11 7.53
N VAL A 58 -3.70 -13.23 8.22
CA VAL A 58 -2.75 -13.84 9.18
C VAL A 58 -1.43 -14.30 8.55
N GLU A 59 -1.38 -14.36 7.22
CA GLU A 59 -0.21 -14.76 6.44
C GLU A 59 0.54 -13.56 5.86
N ASP A 60 0.24 -12.33 6.28
CA ASP A 60 0.78 -11.10 5.69
C ASP A 60 2.31 -11.06 5.61
N ARG A 61 3.02 -11.60 6.61
CA ARG A 61 4.49 -11.74 6.58
C ARG A 61 5.01 -12.60 5.43
N GLN A 62 4.21 -13.49 4.84
CA GLN A 62 4.61 -14.26 3.67
C GLN A 62 4.78 -13.38 2.43
N LEU A 63 4.22 -12.16 2.39
CA LEU A 63 4.43 -11.20 1.30
C LEU A 63 5.91 -10.96 1.00
N LEU A 64 6.76 -10.94 2.03
CA LEU A 64 8.20 -10.73 1.89
C LEU A 64 8.86 -11.79 1.01
N ARG A 65 8.35 -13.04 1.02
CA ARG A 65 8.86 -14.13 0.18
C ARG A 65 8.60 -13.90 -1.32
N TYR A 66 7.66 -13.01 -1.64
CA TYR A 66 7.25 -12.70 -3.01
C TYR A 66 7.74 -11.33 -3.48
N GLY A 67 8.63 -10.68 -2.70
CA GLY A 67 9.11 -9.33 -2.98
C GLY A 67 8.07 -8.24 -2.70
N LEU A 68 7.05 -8.53 -1.88
CA LEU A 68 5.95 -7.63 -1.56
C LEU A 68 6.02 -7.19 -0.10
N GLY A 69 5.54 -5.99 0.21
CA GLY A 69 5.38 -5.49 1.57
C GLY A 69 4.14 -4.64 1.74
N VAL A 70 3.78 -4.33 2.99
CA VAL A 70 2.65 -3.47 3.34
C VAL A 70 3.02 -2.53 4.48
N THR A 71 2.62 -1.27 4.33
CA THR A 71 2.64 -0.22 5.35
C THR A 71 1.37 0.64 5.25
N ASN A 72 1.26 1.69 6.05
CA ASN A 72 0.22 2.70 5.97
C ASN A 72 0.80 4.12 6.03
N VAL A 73 0.10 5.08 5.44
CA VAL A 73 0.46 6.52 5.53
C VAL A 73 0.35 6.99 6.98
N VAL A 74 -0.75 6.63 7.65
CA VAL A 74 -1.04 7.02 9.05
C VAL A 74 -1.18 5.77 9.91
N ASP A 75 -0.51 5.75 11.07
CA ASP A 75 -0.50 4.60 11.97
C ASP A 75 -1.78 4.49 12.84
N ARG A 76 -2.51 5.60 13.03
CA ARG A 76 -3.71 5.67 13.87
C ARG A 76 -4.87 4.85 13.28
N PRO A 77 -5.42 3.86 14.02
CA PRO A 77 -6.59 3.12 13.56
C PRO A 77 -7.86 3.97 13.56
N THR A 78 -8.70 3.81 12.54
CA THR A 78 -10.03 4.46 12.47
C THR A 78 -11.10 3.52 11.91
N ARG A 79 -12.38 3.91 12.00
CA ARG A 79 -13.47 3.15 11.34
C ARG A 79 -13.50 3.46 9.85
N THR A 80 -13.27 4.72 9.50
CA THR A 80 -13.16 5.19 8.12
C THR A 80 -11.97 6.13 7.94
N ALA A 81 -11.35 6.10 6.76
CA ALA A 81 -10.25 6.99 6.41
C ALA A 81 -10.64 8.48 6.44
N ALA A 82 -11.93 8.79 6.35
CA ALA A 82 -12.44 10.17 6.45
C ALA A 82 -12.28 10.79 7.85
N GLU A 83 -11.92 10.01 8.87
CA GLU A 83 -11.61 10.50 10.23
C GLU A 83 -10.19 11.05 10.38
N LEU A 84 -9.36 10.96 9.33
CA LEU A 84 -8.00 11.49 9.34
C LEU A 84 -8.00 12.96 8.93
N SER A 85 -7.22 13.78 9.63
CA SER A 85 -7.02 15.17 9.22
C SER A 85 -5.99 15.28 8.09
N GLY A 86 -6.03 16.39 7.35
CA GLY A 86 -5.00 16.69 6.36
C GLY A 86 -3.60 16.84 6.97
N ASP A 87 -3.49 17.27 8.23
CA ASP A 87 -2.20 17.33 8.95
C ASP A 87 -1.64 15.94 9.21
N GLU A 88 -2.49 14.99 9.63
CA GLU A 88 -2.07 13.60 9.84
C GLU A 88 -1.61 12.95 8.53
N LEU A 89 -2.32 13.20 7.43
CA LEU A 89 -1.93 12.70 6.12
C LEU A 89 -0.61 13.30 5.64
N ARG A 90 -0.37 14.59 5.85
CA ARG A 90 0.90 15.26 5.49
C ARG A 90 2.08 14.73 6.33
N ALA A 91 1.92 14.65 7.64
CA ALA A 91 2.95 14.08 8.53
C ALA A 91 3.24 12.61 8.19
N GLY A 92 2.19 11.84 7.88
CA GLY A 92 2.30 10.45 7.44
C GLY A 92 3.02 10.30 6.09
N ALA A 93 2.77 11.19 5.14
CA ALA A 93 3.45 11.20 3.84
C ALA A 93 4.97 11.44 4.00
N GLU A 94 5.37 12.40 4.84
CA GLU A 94 6.78 12.64 5.15
C GLU A 94 7.44 11.42 5.84
N ALA A 95 6.72 10.76 6.74
CA ALA A 95 7.19 9.54 7.39
C ALA A 95 7.35 8.38 6.39
N LEU A 96 6.38 8.23 5.48
CA LEU A 96 6.43 7.25 4.40
C LEU A 96 7.62 7.50 3.47
N GLU A 97 7.90 8.75 3.12
CA GLU A 97 9.05 9.10 2.29
C GLU A 97 10.37 8.65 2.93
N ARG A 98 10.56 8.91 4.22
CA ARG A 98 11.74 8.45 4.98
C ARG A 98 11.82 6.92 5.04
N LEU A 99 10.68 6.24 5.23
CA LEU A 99 10.61 4.78 5.24
C LEU A 99 11.04 4.20 3.88
N VAL A 100 10.51 4.76 2.80
CA VAL A 100 10.80 4.33 1.42
C VAL A 100 12.27 4.58 1.08
N ALA A 101 12.82 5.75 1.43
CA ALA A 101 14.24 6.05 1.25
C ALA A 101 15.16 5.06 1.99
N ARG A 102 14.73 4.58 3.18
CA ARG A 102 15.47 3.61 3.99
C ARG A 102 15.44 2.20 3.39
N TYR A 103 14.25 1.70 3.04
CA TYR A 103 14.07 0.31 2.60
C TYR A 103 14.22 0.11 1.10
N ARG A 104 14.20 1.21 0.32
CA ARG A 104 14.43 1.25 -1.13
C ARG A 104 13.62 0.18 -1.89
N PRO A 105 12.28 0.11 -1.73
CA PRO A 105 11.47 -0.70 -2.62
C PRO A 105 11.58 -0.14 -4.05
N ARG A 106 11.40 -0.99 -5.06
CA ARG A 106 11.41 -0.56 -6.47
C ARG A 106 10.17 0.29 -6.76
N VAL A 107 9.01 -0.18 -6.32
CA VAL A 107 7.72 0.49 -6.48
C VAL A 107 7.07 0.79 -5.12
N LEU A 108 6.60 2.02 -4.94
CA LEU A 108 5.66 2.40 -3.89
C LEU A 108 4.24 2.48 -4.49
N ALA A 109 3.29 1.73 -3.95
CA ALA A 109 1.90 1.74 -4.40
C ALA A 109 0.95 2.26 -3.32
N VAL A 110 0.50 3.52 -3.43
CA VAL A 110 -0.42 4.15 -2.48
C VAL A 110 -1.87 3.83 -2.83
N LEU A 111 -2.57 3.15 -1.91
CA LEU A 111 -3.92 2.61 -2.08
C LEU A 111 -5.02 3.64 -1.75
N GLY A 112 -5.12 4.70 -2.56
CA GLY A 112 -6.19 5.69 -2.43
C GLY A 112 -5.80 7.07 -2.94
N ILE A 113 -6.50 7.55 -3.97
CA ILE A 113 -6.19 8.83 -4.62
C ILE A 113 -6.40 10.04 -3.70
N THR A 114 -7.41 10.02 -2.82
CA THR A 114 -7.68 11.15 -1.90
C THR A 114 -6.55 11.32 -0.90
N ALA A 115 -6.14 10.25 -0.21
CA ALA A 115 -5.04 10.29 0.74
C ALA A 115 -3.72 10.70 0.07
N TRP A 116 -3.49 10.27 -1.17
CA TRP A 116 -2.35 10.73 -1.96
C TRP A 116 -2.42 12.25 -2.23
N ARG A 117 -3.54 12.73 -2.77
CA ARG A 117 -3.73 14.15 -3.12
C ARG A 117 -3.54 15.06 -1.91
N GLU A 118 -4.08 14.67 -0.76
CA GLU A 118 -4.01 15.45 0.48
C GLU A 118 -2.64 15.32 1.17
N GLY A 119 -2.16 14.09 1.38
CA GLY A 119 -0.91 13.86 2.11
C GLY A 119 0.33 14.34 1.36
N PHE A 120 0.37 14.18 0.03
CA PHE A 120 1.51 14.58 -0.79
C PHE A 120 1.31 15.95 -1.46
N GLY A 121 0.20 16.65 -1.22
CA GLY A 121 -0.08 17.95 -1.82
C GLY A 121 -0.13 17.90 -3.35
N ARG A 122 -0.85 16.93 -3.91
CA ARG A 122 -0.96 16.68 -5.37
C ARG A 122 -2.41 16.71 -5.85
N PRO A 123 -3.14 17.83 -5.74
CA PRO A 123 -4.60 17.89 -5.91
C PRO A 123 -5.11 17.39 -7.27
N LYS A 124 -4.28 17.45 -8.33
CA LYS A 124 -4.62 17.04 -9.69
C LYS A 124 -4.14 15.64 -10.08
N ALA A 125 -3.52 14.89 -9.15
CA ALA A 125 -3.01 13.55 -9.43
C ALA A 125 -4.13 12.62 -9.92
N LEU A 126 -3.76 11.67 -10.79
CA LEU A 126 -4.66 10.64 -11.32
C LEU A 126 -4.19 9.26 -10.84
N ILE A 127 -5.08 8.26 -10.95
CA ILE A 127 -4.72 6.87 -10.71
C ILE A 127 -3.73 6.41 -11.79
N GLY A 128 -2.71 5.66 -11.38
CA GLY A 128 -1.64 5.14 -12.23
C GLY A 128 -0.26 5.55 -11.72
N ARG A 129 0.74 5.37 -12.60
CA ARG A 129 2.12 5.81 -12.34
C ARG A 129 2.18 7.32 -12.20
N GLN A 130 2.86 7.81 -11.18
CA GLN A 130 3.09 9.23 -10.96
C GLN A 130 4.43 9.65 -11.60
N PRO A 131 4.55 10.90 -12.07
CA PRO A 131 5.83 11.40 -12.58
C PRO A 131 6.87 11.57 -11.47
N GLU A 132 6.45 11.76 -10.22
CA GLU A 132 7.34 11.90 -9.08
C GLU A 132 7.71 10.56 -8.43
N ARG A 133 8.92 10.54 -7.86
CA ARG A 133 9.42 9.45 -7.02
C ARG A 133 9.34 9.86 -5.55
N VAL A 134 8.82 8.98 -4.71
CA VAL A 134 8.81 9.16 -3.25
C VAL A 134 9.95 8.32 -2.68
N GLY A 135 10.85 8.95 -1.91
CA GLY A 135 11.99 8.26 -1.30
C GLY A 135 12.88 7.51 -2.33
N GLY A 136 12.86 7.96 -3.59
CA GLY A 136 13.59 7.34 -4.70
C GLY A 136 12.88 6.19 -5.44
N ALA A 137 11.74 5.70 -4.95
CA ALA A 137 10.98 4.61 -5.59
C ALA A 137 10.09 5.11 -6.74
N ASP A 138 9.82 4.27 -7.74
CA ASP A 138 8.77 4.55 -8.72
C ASP A 138 7.40 4.56 -8.02
N THR A 139 6.67 5.66 -8.13
CA THR A 139 5.43 5.84 -7.35
C THR A 139 4.20 5.56 -8.20
N TRP A 140 3.27 4.81 -7.62
CA TRP A 140 1.95 4.54 -8.17
C TRP A 140 0.88 4.92 -7.18
N VAL A 141 -0.20 5.47 -7.71
CA VAL A 141 -1.44 5.67 -6.96
C VAL A 141 -2.48 4.75 -7.55
N VAL A 142 -3.01 3.86 -6.73
CA VAL A 142 -3.93 2.81 -7.20
C VAL A 142 -5.23 2.85 -6.39
N PRO A 143 -6.32 2.26 -6.91
CA PRO A 143 -7.59 2.30 -6.20
C PRO A 143 -7.51 1.57 -4.85
N ASN A 144 -8.23 2.10 -3.87
CA ASN A 144 -8.31 1.51 -2.54
C ASN A 144 -9.13 0.19 -2.58
N PRO A 145 -8.65 -0.91 -1.97
CA PRO A 145 -9.31 -2.21 -2.04
C PRO A 145 -10.49 -2.39 -1.07
N SER A 146 -10.78 -1.39 -0.21
CA SER A 146 -11.92 -1.42 0.70
C SER A 146 -13.22 -1.73 -0.03
N GLY A 147 -14.07 -2.59 0.54
CA GLY A 147 -15.40 -2.88 -0.01
C GLY A 147 -16.33 -1.66 -0.08
N LEU A 148 -16.01 -0.58 0.64
CA LEU A 148 -16.73 0.70 0.55
C LEU A 148 -16.46 1.45 -0.77
N ASN A 149 -15.38 1.10 -1.48
CA ASN A 149 -15.08 1.68 -2.78
C ASN A 149 -15.88 0.98 -3.89
N ALA A 150 -17.07 1.50 -4.21
CA ALA A 150 -17.95 0.94 -5.22
C ALA A 150 -17.48 1.18 -6.67
N HIS A 151 -16.57 2.13 -6.90
CA HIS A 151 -16.13 2.53 -8.25
C HIS A 151 -15.18 1.51 -8.90
N PHE A 152 -14.54 0.65 -8.11
CA PHE A 152 -13.61 -0.36 -8.60
C PHE A 152 -14.05 -1.72 -8.13
N GLN A 153 -14.27 -2.65 -9.06
CA GLN A 153 -14.56 -4.04 -8.75
C GLN A 153 -13.26 -4.84 -8.62
N LEU A 154 -13.35 -6.07 -8.09
CA LEU A 154 -12.17 -6.91 -7.89
C LEU A 154 -11.33 -7.11 -9.18
N PRO A 155 -11.92 -7.34 -10.37
CA PRO A 155 -11.15 -7.42 -11.61
C PRO A 155 -10.41 -6.12 -11.96
N ASP A 156 -11.00 -4.95 -11.68
CA ASP A 156 -10.35 -3.66 -11.92
C ASP A 156 -9.14 -3.46 -11.01
N LEU A 157 -9.28 -3.81 -9.73
CA LEU A 157 -8.18 -3.78 -8.77
C LEU A 157 -7.05 -4.68 -9.24
N ALA A 158 -7.35 -5.93 -9.62
CA ALA A 158 -6.36 -6.88 -10.09
C ALA A 158 -5.64 -6.38 -11.35
N ARG A 159 -6.37 -5.82 -12.32
CA ARG A 159 -5.78 -5.25 -13.55
C ARG A 159 -4.82 -4.10 -13.25
N VAL A 160 -5.14 -3.22 -12.31
CA VAL A 160 -4.25 -2.12 -11.93
C VAL A 160 -3.06 -2.63 -11.11
N TYR A 161 -3.30 -3.54 -10.16
CA TYR A 161 -2.24 -4.06 -9.29
C TYR A 161 -1.24 -4.93 -10.05
N GLY A 162 -1.68 -5.64 -11.10
CA GLY A 162 -0.81 -6.43 -11.96
C GLY A 162 0.24 -5.61 -12.71
N GLN A 163 0.01 -4.31 -12.89
CA GLN A 163 0.97 -3.39 -13.53
C GLN A 163 2.09 -2.93 -12.58
N LEU A 164 1.98 -3.24 -11.28
CA LEU A 164 2.92 -2.75 -10.27
C LEU A 164 4.24 -3.54 -10.25
N ARG A 165 4.27 -4.78 -10.76
CA ARG A 165 5.51 -5.53 -10.83
C ARG A 165 6.43 -4.87 -11.85
N PRO A 166 7.59 -4.35 -11.44
CA PRO A 166 8.56 -3.80 -12.38
C PRO A 166 9.15 -4.92 -13.24
N ASP A 167 9.50 -4.61 -14.49
CA ASP A 167 10.02 -5.60 -15.44
C ASP A 167 11.18 -6.41 -14.85
N ALA A 168 11.16 -7.72 -15.12
CA ALA A 168 12.12 -8.69 -14.60
C ALA A 168 13.56 -8.45 -15.08
N ALA A 169 13.73 -7.66 -16.15
CA ALA A 169 15.02 -7.33 -16.77
C ALA A 169 15.90 -6.39 -15.92
N ALA A 170 15.33 -5.70 -14.92
CA ALA A 170 16.09 -4.83 -14.02
C ALA A 170 16.72 -5.56 -12.82
N ARG A 171 16.73 -6.91 -12.81
CA ARG A 171 17.35 -7.73 -11.74
C ARG A 171 18.86 -7.89 -11.85
N THR A 172 19.50 -7.34 -12.89
CA THR A 172 20.95 -7.46 -13.11
C THR A 172 21.60 -6.10 -12.88
N GLY A 173 22.16 -5.88 -11.70
CA GLY A 173 22.89 -4.64 -11.43
C GLY A 173 23.30 -4.37 -9.99
N CYS A 174 24.06 -5.29 -9.39
CA CYS A 174 25.34 -5.06 -8.68
C CYS A 174 25.70 -6.29 -7.86
#